data_AF-A0A1T4PSB6-F1
#
_entry.id   AF-A0A1T4PSB6-F1
#
_cell.length_a   1.000
_cell.length_b   1.000
_cell.length_c   1.000
_cell.angle_alpha   90.00
_cell.angle_beta   90.00
_cell.angle_gamma   90.00
#
_symmetry.space_group_name_H-M   'P 1'
#
loop_
_entity.id
_entity.type
_entity.pdbx_description
1 polymer ?
#
loop_
_entity_poly.entity_id
_entity_poly.type
_entity_poly.pdbx_seq_one_letter_code
_entity_poly.pdbx_strand_id
1 'polypeptide(L)'
;MLKKPFNENILKNLKLKNSFIRSAIWEGLADKAGFVTKELINFYKELSQGGVGTIITGFSNIVEYDKPASNMIGIYDDKFIPGLKELVDEVHKTDCKIFLQLVLGGSQGRPGSSKRIVGPSAHTHPVTKQQAEELTIEEILELEKKFKLAGIRAKKAGF
;
A
#
# COMPACT_ATOMS: atom_id res chain seq x y z
N MET A 1 -9.63 -6.51 -33.61
CA MET A 1 -8.56 -6.44 -32.58
C MET A 1 -8.82 -5.24 -31.68
N LEU A 2 -8.91 -5.40 -30.36
CA LEU A 2 -9.20 -4.31 -29.41
C LEU A 2 -7.95 -3.43 -29.24
N LYS A 3 -7.89 -2.27 -29.90
CA LYS A 3 -6.78 -1.30 -29.77
C LYS A 3 -6.91 -0.38 -28.55
N LYS A 4 -8.15 -0.09 -28.11
CA LYS A 4 -8.44 0.90 -27.06
C LYS A 4 -7.67 0.66 -25.74
N PRO A 5 -7.55 -0.57 -25.19
CA PRO A 5 -6.85 -0.79 -23.93
C PRO A 5 -5.34 -0.52 -23.99
N PHE A 6 -4.74 -0.57 -25.18
CA PHE A 6 -3.30 -0.36 -25.41
C PHE A 6 -2.95 1.10 -25.73
N ASN A 7 -3.96 1.97 -25.90
CA ASN A 7 -3.72 3.38 -26.13
C ASN A 7 -3.28 4.08 -24.83
N GLU A 8 -2.47 5.11 -24.98
CA GLU A 8 -2.11 5.99 -23.86
C GLU A 8 -3.37 6.63 -23.25
N ASN A 9 -3.34 6.82 -21.94
CA ASN A 9 -4.39 7.51 -21.20
C ASN A 9 -3.78 8.56 -20.27
N ILE A 10 -4.62 9.47 -19.78
CA ILE A 10 -4.21 10.53 -18.86
C ILE A 10 -5.07 10.45 -17.61
N LEU A 11 -4.42 10.37 -16.45
CA LEU A 11 -5.04 10.53 -15.14
C LEU A 11 -4.56 11.84 -14.52
N LYS A 12 -5.40 12.88 -14.56
CA LYS A 12 -5.01 14.26 -14.23
C LYS A 12 -3.80 14.72 -15.07
N ASN A 13 -2.61 14.80 -14.47
CA ASN A 13 -1.36 15.16 -15.12
C ASN A 13 -0.42 13.95 -15.34
N LEU A 14 -0.88 12.73 -15.01
CA LEU A 14 -0.11 11.51 -15.15
C LEU A 14 -0.42 10.82 -16.48
N LYS A 15 0.59 10.69 -17.33
CA LYS A 15 0.50 9.92 -18.58
C LYS A 15 0.68 8.42 -18.30
N LEU A 16 -0.28 7.61 -18.73
CA LEU A 16 -0.28 6.14 -18.60
C LEU A 16 -0.06 5.52 -19.98
N LYS A 17 0.92 4.63 -20.15
CA LYS A 17 1.21 4.01 -21.45
C LYS A 17 0.09 3.12 -22.00
N ASN A 18 -0.81 2.65 -21.14
CA ASN A 18 -2.00 1.87 -21.50
C ASN A 18 -3.03 1.84 -20.34
N SER A 19 -4.18 1.17 -20.54
CA SER A 19 -5.25 1.03 -19.54
C SER A 19 -5.11 -0.18 -18.62
N PHE A 20 -4.02 -0.95 -18.71
CA PHE A 20 -3.82 -2.11 -17.85
C PHE A 20 -3.30 -1.66 -16.49
N ILE A 21 -4.06 -1.99 -15.45
CA ILE A 21 -3.73 -1.71 -14.05
C ILE A 21 -3.56 -3.03 -13.32
N ARG A 22 -2.37 -3.25 -12.75
CA ARG A 22 -2.15 -4.33 -11.80
C ARG A 22 -2.76 -3.90 -10.47
N SER A 23 -3.82 -4.60 -10.07
CA SER A 23 -4.57 -4.33 -8.84
C SER A 23 -3.68 -4.47 -7.59
N ALA A 24 -4.10 -3.88 -6.48
CA ALA A 24 -3.45 -4.03 -5.19
C ALA A 24 -3.67 -5.46 -4.64
N ILE A 25 -2.63 -6.29 -4.70
CA ILE A 25 -2.66 -7.67 -4.18
C ILE A 25 -1.53 -7.81 -3.19
N TRP A 26 -1.80 -8.35 -2.01
CA TRP A 26 -0.77 -8.63 -1.02
C TRP A 26 0.14 -9.78 -1.48
N GLU A 27 1.45 -9.53 -1.52
CA GLU A 27 2.47 -10.48 -2.00
C GLU A 27 3.12 -11.30 -0.88
N GLY A 28 3.17 -10.77 0.36
CA GLY A 28 3.85 -11.41 1.48
C GLY A 28 5.38 -11.42 1.38
N LEU A 29 5.98 -10.53 0.59
CA LEU A 29 7.42 -10.51 0.29
C LEU A 29 8.21 -9.40 1.01
N ALA A 30 7.55 -8.51 1.78
CA ALA A 30 8.29 -7.60 2.67
C ALA A 30 8.87 -8.37 3.87
N ASP A 31 9.84 -7.80 4.57
CA ASP A 31 10.33 -8.42 5.79
C ASP A 31 9.32 -8.29 6.96
N LYS A 32 9.64 -8.90 8.11
CA LYS A 32 8.75 -8.85 9.29
C LYS A 32 8.59 -7.44 9.88
N ALA A 33 9.53 -6.55 9.62
CA ALA A 33 9.52 -5.16 10.07
C ALA A 33 8.80 -4.23 9.07
N GLY A 34 8.51 -4.72 7.87
CA GLY A 34 7.84 -4.01 6.78
C GLY A 34 8.79 -3.35 5.79
N PHE A 35 10.09 -3.62 5.85
CA PHE A 35 11.02 -3.16 4.83
C PHE A 35 10.83 -3.96 3.55
N VAL A 36 10.90 -3.26 2.42
CA VAL A 36 10.93 -3.92 1.12
C VAL A 36 12.21 -4.77 1.01
N THR A 37 12.07 -5.96 0.45
CA THR A 37 13.18 -6.88 0.21
C THR A 37 13.59 -6.81 -1.26
N LYS A 38 14.78 -7.32 -1.58
CA LYS A 38 15.22 -7.47 -2.98
C LYS A 38 14.25 -8.33 -3.81
N GLU A 39 13.66 -9.35 -3.18
CA GLU A 39 12.67 -10.21 -3.81
C GLU A 39 11.40 -9.42 -4.19
N LEU A 40 10.87 -8.60 -3.28
CA LEU A 40 9.72 -7.75 -3.55
C LEU A 40 10.03 -6.70 -4.63
N ILE A 41 11.23 -6.13 -4.64
CA ILE A 41 11.67 -5.18 -5.68
C ILE A 41 11.70 -5.88 -7.05
N ASN A 42 12.30 -7.06 -7.13
CA ASN A 42 12.35 -7.84 -8.37
C ASN A 42 10.94 -8.21 -8.86
N PHE A 43 10.04 -8.57 -7.96
CA PHE A 43 8.63 -8.86 -8.30
C PHE A 43 7.95 -7.67 -9.00
N TYR A 44 8.04 -6.46 -8.44
CA TYR A 44 7.46 -5.28 -9.09
C TYR A 44 8.18 -4.87 -10.38
N LYS A 45 9.49 -5.06 -10.44
CA LYS A 45 10.28 -4.86 -11.67
C LYS A 45 9.78 -5.77 -12.79
N GLU A 46 9.61 -7.06 -12.55
CA GLU A 46 9.09 -8.02 -13.53
C GLU A 46 7.68 -7.65 -14.00
N LEU A 47 6.78 -7.25 -13.08
CA LEU A 47 5.45 -6.75 -13.43
C LEU A 47 5.52 -5.54 -14.38
N SER A 48 6.41 -4.58 -14.09
CA SER A 48 6.57 -3.38 -14.90
C SER A 48 7.08 -3.66 -16.33
N GLN A 49 7.92 -4.70 -16.47
CA GLN A 49 8.46 -5.19 -17.73
C GLN A 49 7.43 -5.99 -18.54
N GLY A 50 6.45 -6.62 -17.86
CA GLY A 50 5.36 -7.39 -18.47
C GLY A 50 4.33 -6.58 -19.27
N GLY A 51 4.52 -5.26 -19.38
CA GLY A 51 3.70 -4.39 -20.24
C GLY A 51 2.52 -3.71 -19.55
N VAL A 52 2.30 -3.92 -18.25
CA VAL A 52 1.27 -3.20 -17.49
C VAL A 52 1.58 -1.70 -17.45
N GLY A 53 0.56 -0.86 -17.60
CA GLY A 53 0.70 0.59 -17.59
C GLY A 53 0.85 1.18 -16.19
N THR A 54 0.17 0.58 -15.21
CA THR A 54 0.11 1.05 -13.83
C THR A 54 0.12 -0.12 -12.86
N ILE A 55 0.84 0.01 -11.76
CA ILE A 55 0.83 -0.92 -10.64
C ILE A 55 0.27 -0.21 -9.41
N ILE A 56 -0.59 -0.89 -8.64
CA ILE A 56 -0.90 -0.51 -7.27
C ILE A 56 -0.24 -1.56 -6.37
N THR A 57 0.58 -1.13 -5.41
CA THR A 57 1.25 -2.06 -4.49
C THR A 57 0.24 -2.85 -3.66
N GLY A 58 0.70 -3.91 -3.00
CA GLY A 58 0.00 -4.48 -1.86
C GLY A 58 -0.13 -3.49 -0.69
N PHE A 59 -0.71 -3.98 0.41
CA PHE A 59 -1.00 -3.17 1.60
C PHE A 59 0.26 -2.51 2.17
N SER A 60 0.15 -1.23 2.53
CA SER A 60 1.18 -0.48 3.23
C SER A 60 0.66 0.11 4.54
N ASN A 61 1.12 -0.38 5.69
CA ASN A 61 0.57 0.02 6.98
C ASN A 61 1.07 1.40 7.40
N ILE A 62 0.12 2.26 7.78
CA ILE A 62 0.38 3.65 8.19
C ILE A 62 0.70 3.80 9.69
N VAL A 63 0.55 2.72 10.46
CA VAL A 63 0.87 2.65 11.90
C VAL A 63 1.60 1.35 12.21
N GLU A 64 2.50 1.36 13.19
CA GLU A 64 3.32 0.17 13.53
C GLU A 64 2.51 -0.97 14.14
N TYR A 65 1.47 -0.63 14.91
CA TYR A 65 0.72 -1.56 15.74
C TYR A 65 -0.40 -2.32 15.00
N ASP A 66 -0.76 -1.93 13.78
CA ASP A 66 -1.80 -2.59 12.98
C ASP A 66 -1.23 -3.10 11.66
N LYS A 67 -1.08 -4.42 11.57
CA LYS A 67 -0.51 -5.13 10.42
C LYS A 67 -1.52 -6.13 9.85
N PRO A 68 -2.49 -5.68 9.03
CA PRO A 68 -3.59 -6.53 8.56
C PRO A 68 -3.15 -7.78 7.80
N ALA A 69 -1.96 -7.78 7.20
CA ALA A 69 -1.34 -8.94 6.57
C ALA A 69 0.10 -9.14 7.05
N SER A 70 0.59 -10.38 7.11
CA SER A 70 2.00 -10.66 7.42
C SER A 70 2.90 -10.19 6.27
N ASN A 71 4.13 -9.76 6.56
CA ASN A 71 5.11 -9.45 5.51
C ASN A 71 4.59 -8.42 4.48
N MET A 72 3.83 -7.43 4.96
CA MET A 72 3.35 -6.29 4.18
C MET A 72 4.29 -5.09 4.32
N ILE A 73 4.21 -4.14 3.39
CA ILE A 73 5.05 -2.94 3.38
C ILE A 73 4.72 -2.04 4.58
N GLY A 74 5.73 -1.44 5.21
CA GLY A 74 5.59 -0.37 6.19
C GLY A 74 5.78 1.02 5.59
N ILE A 75 4.99 2.00 6.06
CA ILE A 75 5.15 3.42 5.69
C ILE A 75 4.84 4.39 6.86
N TYR A 76 4.88 3.87 8.09
CA TYR A 76 4.58 4.62 9.31
C TYR A 76 5.76 5.45 9.84
N ASP A 77 6.96 5.26 9.30
CA ASP A 77 8.22 5.91 9.71
C ASP A 77 9.12 6.25 8.50
N ASP A 78 9.99 7.25 8.62
CA ASP A 78 10.87 7.70 7.53
C ASP A 78 11.93 6.65 7.18
N LYS A 79 12.22 5.68 8.08
CA LYS A 79 13.14 4.56 7.84
C LYS A 79 12.79 3.71 6.61
N PHE A 80 11.52 3.70 6.18
CA PHE A 80 11.08 2.91 5.01
C PHE A 80 11.35 3.59 3.67
N ILE A 81 11.57 4.91 3.66
CA ILE A 81 11.70 5.70 2.42
C ILE A 81 12.84 5.19 1.52
N PRO A 82 14.06 4.88 2.00
CA PRO A 82 15.15 4.49 1.12
C PRO A 82 14.85 3.22 0.31
N GLY A 83 14.33 2.17 0.96
CA GLY A 83 13.97 0.93 0.26
C GLY A 83 12.80 1.13 -0.69
N LEU A 84 11.77 1.87 -0.27
CA LEU A 84 10.64 2.18 -1.15
C LEU A 84 11.06 2.99 -2.37
N LYS A 85 12.03 3.90 -2.22
CA LYS A 85 12.61 4.63 -3.33
C LYS A 85 13.31 3.70 -4.32
N GLU A 86 14.09 2.73 -3.83
CA GLU A 86 14.73 1.72 -4.68
C GLU A 86 13.68 0.95 -5.51
N LEU A 87 12.60 0.51 -4.87
CA LEU A 87 11.47 -0.17 -5.54
C LEU A 87 10.86 0.70 -6.65
N VAL A 88 10.51 1.95 -6.32
CA VAL A 88 9.91 2.90 -7.25
C VAL A 88 10.84 3.18 -8.43
N ASP A 89 12.12 3.42 -8.15
CA ASP A 89 13.13 3.71 -9.17
C ASP A 89 13.27 2.52 -10.15
N GLU A 90 13.25 1.27 -9.69
CA GLU A 90 13.27 0.09 -10.58
C GLU A 90 12.03 0.02 -11.49
N VAL A 91 10.84 0.33 -10.98
CA VAL A 91 9.60 0.33 -11.78
C VAL A 91 9.62 1.46 -12.82
N HIS A 92 10.08 2.65 -12.43
CA HIS A 92 10.18 3.84 -13.28
C HIS A 92 11.29 3.77 -14.34
N LYS A 93 12.19 2.79 -14.29
CA LYS A 93 13.06 2.46 -15.44
C LYS A 93 12.25 1.99 -16.66
N THR A 94 11.00 1.59 -16.44
CA THR A 94 10.01 1.36 -17.50
C THR A 94 9.02 2.52 -17.53
N ASP A 95 8.24 2.69 -18.60
CA ASP A 95 7.14 3.68 -18.62
C ASP A 95 5.89 3.21 -17.84
N CYS A 96 6.09 2.39 -16.80
CA CYS A 96 5.04 1.99 -15.86
C CYS A 96 4.94 3.03 -14.75
N LYS A 97 3.72 3.31 -14.29
CA LYS A 97 3.47 4.11 -13.08
C LYS A 97 3.21 3.19 -11.89
N ILE A 98 3.47 3.66 -10.68
CA ILE A 98 3.22 2.89 -9.46
C ILE A 98 2.55 3.75 -8.39
N PHE A 99 1.53 3.20 -7.73
CA PHE A 99 0.82 3.82 -6.63
C PHE A 99 0.96 2.97 -5.36
N LEU A 100 1.17 3.63 -4.21
CA LEU A 100 1.22 2.97 -2.91
C LEU A 100 -0.19 2.86 -2.30
N GLN A 101 -0.62 1.67 -1.89
CA GLN A 101 -1.89 1.49 -1.18
C GLN A 101 -1.70 1.67 0.34
N LEU A 102 -2.15 2.81 0.87
CA LEU A 102 -2.14 3.09 2.31
C LEU A 102 -3.29 2.37 3.01
N VAL A 103 -2.99 1.64 4.09
CA VAL A 103 -3.98 0.79 4.78
C VAL A 103 -3.91 0.96 6.30
N LEU A 104 -5.10 1.03 6.90
CA LEU A 104 -5.37 0.69 8.29
C LEU A 104 -6.33 -0.51 8.27
N GLY A 105 -5.97 -1.59 8.94
CA GLY A 105 -6.72 -2.84 8.92
C GLY A 105 -7.98 -2.79 9.79
N GLY A 106 -7.85 -2.20 10.99
CA GLY A 106 -8.94 -2.21 11.98
C GLY A 106 -9.47 -3.62 12.21
N SER A 107 -10.79 -3.77 12.27
CA SER A 107 -11.43 -5.07 12.52
C SER A 107 -11.42 -6.06 11.34
N GLN A 108 -11.05 -5.61 10.14
CA GLN A 108 -10.84 -6.45 8.95
C GLN A 108 -9.44 -7.06 8.87
N GLY A 109 -8.49 -6.59 9.70
CA GLY A 109 -7.15 -7.15 9.75
C GLY A 109 -7.13 -8.62 10.19
N ARG A 110 -6.02 -9.32 9.96
CA ARG A 110 -5.80 -10.67 10.47
C ARG A 110 -5.95 -10.71 12.01
N PRO A 111 -6.64 -11.70 12.60
CA PRO A 111 -6.66 -11.88 14.06
C PRO A 111 -5.26 -11.86 14.69
N GLY A 112 -5.08 -11.00 15.69
CA GLY A 112 -3.79 -10.76 16.35
C GLY A 112 -2.85 -9.82 15.60
N SER A 113 -3.31 -9.13 14.54
CA SER A 113 -2.54 -8.09 13.83
C SER A 113 -2.27 -6.86 14.67
N SER A 114 -3.07 -6.62 15.71
CA SER A 114 -2.94 -5.53 16.66
C SER A 114 -3.37 -6.00 18.05
N LYS A 115 -2.80 -5.40 19.09
CA LYS A 115 -3.23 -5.59 20.49
C LYS A 115 -4.59 -4.96 20.77
N ARG A 116 -4.90 -3.85 20.08
CA ARG A 116 -6.16 -3.12 20.16
C ARG A 116 -6.73 -2.97 18.77
N ILE A 117 -7.92 -3.52 18.55
CA ILE A 117 -8.63 -3.44 17.28
C ILE A 117 -9.61 -2.28 17.39
N VAL A 118 -9.55 -1.38 16.42
CA VAL A 118 -10.35 -0.15 16.41
C VAL A 118 -11.31 -0.13 15.24
N GLY A 119 -12.44 0.55 15.43
CA GLY A 119 -13.47 0.74 14.41
C GLY A 119 -14.32 1.99 14.67
N PRO A 120 -15.28 2.27 13.78
CA PRO A 120 -16.17 3.43 13.93
C PRO A 120 -17.16 3.29 15.10
N SER A 121 -17.34 2.09 15.64
CA SER A 121 -18.18 1.80 16.81
C SER A 121 -17.68 0.52 17.48
N ALA A 122 -18.05 0.31 18.75
CA ALA A 122 -17.80 -0.95 19.42
C ALA A 122 -18.64 -2.07 18.80
N HIS A 123 -18.01 -3.09 18.20
CA HIS A 123 -18.72 -4.19 17.56
C HIS A 123 -17.86 -5.45 17.40
N THR A 124 -18.51 -6.60 17.27
CA THR A 124 -17.87 -7.82 16.77
C THR A 124 -17.92 -7.84 15.25
N HIS A 125 -16.78 -7.92 14.60
CA HIS A 125 -16.73 -7.97 13.15
C HIS A 125 -17.32 -9.29 12.61
N PRO A 126 -18.24 -9.28 11.63
CA PRO A 126 -19.03 -10.44 11.26
C PRO A 126 -18.21 -11.59 10.66
N VAL A 127 -17.09 -11.29 10.01
CA VAL A 127 -16.22 -12.29 9.34
C VAL A 127 -15.06 -12.69 10.25
N THR A 128 -14.17 -11.75 10.56
CA THR A 128 -12.97 -11.96 11.40
C THR A 128 -13.28 -12.29 12.87
N LYS A 129 -14.50 -12.03 13.36
CA LYS A 129 -14.94 -12.19 14.76
C LYS A 129 -14.14 -11.38 15.78
N GLN A 130 -13.32 -10.42 15.33
CA GLN A 130 -12.57 -9.54 16.22
C GLN A 130 -13.51 -8.54 16.91
N GLN A 131 -13.20 -8.24 18.17
CA GLN A 131 -13.87 -7.18 18.92
C GLN A 131 -13.19 -5.85 18.62
N ALA A 132 -13.89 -4.96 17.94
CA ALA A 132 -13.44 -3.60 17.71
C ALA A 132 -13.90 -2.69 18.85
N GLU A 133 -13.01 -1.83 19.30
CA GLU A 133 -13.33 -0.69 20.15
C GLU A 133 -13.64 0.54 19.28
N GLU A 134 -14.51 1.41 19.78
CA GLU A 134 -14.83 2.68 19.13
C GLU A 134 -13.65 3.64 19.21
N LEU A 135 -13.33 4.28 18.09
CA LEU A 135 -12.35 5.37 18.04
C LEU A 135 -12.93 6.63 18.67
N THR A 136 -12.15 7.31 19.51
CA THR A 136 -12.49 8.68 19.90
C THR A 136 -12.21 9.66 18.77
N ILE A 137 -12.76 10.88 18.86
CA ILE A 137 -12.49 11.95 17.89
C ILE A 137 -11.00 12.27 17.83
N GLU A 138 -10.31 12.30 18.97
CA GLU A 138 -8.88 12.54 19.05
C GLU A 138 -8.09 11.44 18.32
N GLU A 139 -8.50 10.17 18.47
CA GLU A 139 -7.87 9.06 17.76
C GLU A 139 -8.10 9.12 16.25
N ILE A 140 -9.29 9.55 15.81
CA ILE A 140 -9.60 9.79 14.40
C ILE A 140 -8.68 10.88 13.83
N LEU A 141 -8.52 11.99 14.53
CA LEU A 141 -7.63 13.09 14.11
C LEU A 141 -6.17 12.67 14.09
N GLU A 142 -5.73 11.82 15.02
CA GLU A 142 -4.39 11.23 14.96
C GLU A 142 -4.23 10.30 13.75
N LEU A 143 -5.20 9.44 13.46
CA LEU A 143 -5.16 8.58 12.26
C LEU A 143 -5.13 9.39 10.97
N GLU A 144 -5.87 10.50 10.88
CA GLU A 144 -5.80 11.43 9.74
C GLU A 144 -4.36 11.95 9.54
N LYS A 145 -3.71 12.39 10.63
CA LYS A 145 -2.30 12.82 10.58
C LYS A 145 -1.38 11.68 10.12
N LYS A 146 -1.62 10.44 10.56
CA LYS A 146 -0.82 9.28 10.13
C LYS A 146 -0.98 8.98 8.64
N PHE A 147 -2.21 9.03 8.09
CA PHE A 147 -2.44 8.92 6.65
C PHE A 147 -1.73 10.04 5.88
N LYS A 148 -1.82 11.29 6.35
CA LYS A 148 -1.12 12.43 5.74
C LYS A 148 0.40 12.23 5.71
N LEU A 149 0.99 11.82 6.83
CA LEU A 149 2.43 11.55 6.92
C LEU A 149 2.85 10.41 6.00
N ALA A 150 2.06 9.33 5.94
CA ALA A 150 2.32 8.22 5.01
C ALA A 150 2.28 8.69 3.54
N GLY A 151 1.33 9.54 3.17
CA GLY A 151 1.29 10.16 1.83
C GLY A 151 2.50 11.04 1.53
N ILE A 152 2.99 11.81 2.50
CA ILE A 152 4.23 12.59 2.38
C ILE A 152 5.43 11.67 2.14
N ARG A 153 5.52 10.55 2.87
CA ARG A 153 6.62 9.58 2.72
C ARG A 153 6.55 8.86 1.38
N ALA A 154 5.36 8.48 0.92
CA ALA A 154 5.16 7.91 -0.40
C ALA A 154 5.66 8.87 -1.49
N LYS A 155 5.29 10.16 -1.40
CA LYS A 155 5.81 11.20 -2.32
C LYS A 155 7.34 11.34 -2.24
N LYS A 156 7.93 11.31 -1.03
CA LYS A 156 9.40 11.35 -0.86
C LYS A 156 10.09 10.13 -1.48
N ALA A 157 9.45 8.96 -1.45
CA ALA A 157 9.95 7.74 -2.10
C ALA A 157 9.77 7.75 -3.63
N GLY A 158 8.96 8.68 -4.17
CA GLY A 158 8.81 8.89 -5.60
C GLY A 158 7.58 8.26 -6.25
N PHE A 159 6.63 7.76 -5.45
CA PHE A 159 5.30 7.37 -5.95
C PHE A 159 4.52 8.57 -6.50
#